data_AF-A0A0J8UVP9-F1
#
_entry.id   AF-A0A0J8UVP9-F1
#
_cell.length_a   1.000
_cell.length_b   1.000
_cell.length_c   1.000
_cell.angle_alpha   90.00
_cell.angle_beta   90.00
_cell.angle_gamma   90.00
#
_symmetry.space_group_name_H-M   'P 1'
#
loop_
_entity.id
_entity.type
_entity.pdbx_description
1 polymer ?
#
loop_
_entity_poly.entity_id
_entity_poly.type
_entity_poly.pdbx_seq_one_letter_code
_entity_poly.pdbx_strand_id
1 'polypeptide(L)'
;MGIIVYVIYSSTGLAFFPISFIKSSPSISSPMLSANIESRLEENIERQRQLEGRCGGNPDHLSSKDRRELDSLVREERTLRRRKRLAEASRGQGRNFVIKVWYKLGAVFRPIKLLGGLLLLAISVMIWISMLLTCIDKAKNSVCKQKCGYILGKINIINPVNWVLVEAASVFPADYVIFIVLVLHLFTSSVVGIATIGIRFLWIRLLQIRKGHTSPQALLLATVMLTLITLALNYSISMIVVPQYATYGPQTFCDYPSIPASAPLDCSKHKEYLKPCSELANNPAAKAVCTPSVASTFLNRITLNFPFFGIVDFWAQFVFLGFSLIVLLISLFRTPRFDEQQMDEDAEEAEEEGLLAASGSRFNAAWQDTTGRTRDQRVRFRDDE
;
A
#
# COMPACT_ATOMS: atom_id res chain seq x y z
N MET A 1 13.23 -18.11 1.76
CA MET A 1 11.77 -17.90 1.55
C MET A 1 11.35 -16.45 1.75
N GLY A 2 11.59 -15.83 2.91
CA GLY A 2 11.17 -14.43 3.18
C GLY A 2 11.68 -13.40 2.16
N ILE A 3 12.93 -13.52 1.71
CA ILE A 3 13.50 -12.64 0.67
C ILE A 3 12.75 -12.73 -0.66
N ILE A 4 12.31 -13.92 -1.08
CA ILE A 4 11.58 -14.09 -2.35
C ILE A 4 10.23 -13.38 -2.26
N VAL A 5 9.52 -13.56 -1.14
CA VAL A 5 8.24 -12.91 -0.89
C VAL A 5 8.42 -11.39 -0.80
N TYR A 6 9.45 -10.91 -0.11
CA TYR A 6 9.82 -9.50 -0.05
C TYR A 6 10.11 -8.91 -1.44
N VAL A 7 10.92 -9.59 -2.25
CA VAL A 7 11.29 -9.14 -3.60
C VAL A 7 10.07 -9.01 -4.50
N ILE A 8 9.08 -9.89 -4.40
CA ILE A 8 7.89 -9.85 -5.26
C ILE A 8 6.86 -8.84 -4.74
N TYR A 9 6.46 -8.97 -3.47
CA TYR A 9 5.32 -8.22 -2.94
C TYR A 9 5.71 -6.81 -2.47
N SER A 10 6.84 -6.65 -1.76
CA SER A 10 7.23 -5.35 -1.23
C SER A 10 7.74 -4.39 -2.34
N SER A 11 8.36 -4.90 -3.40
CA SER A 11 8.78 -4.07 -4.54
C SER A 11 7.58 -3.54 -5.35
N THR A 12 6.59 -4.41 -5.57
CA THR A 12 5.32 -4.07 -6.23
C THR A 12 4.54 -3.07 -5.38
N GLY A 13 4.47 -3.34 -4.07
CA GLY A 13 3.89 -2.44 -3.09
C GLY A 13 4.52 -1.05 -3.10
N LEU A 14 5.86 -0.96 -3.20
CA LEU A 14 6.59 0.29 -3.07
C LEU A 14 6.26 1.24 -4.23
N ALA A 15 6.01 0.66 -5.40
CA ALA A 15 5.57 1.37 -6.60
C ALA A 15 4.05 1.67 -6.60
N PHE A 16 3.20 0.71 -6.22
CA PHE A 16 1.74 0.91 -6.28
C PHE A 16 1.15 1.72 -5.14
N PHE A 17 1.74 1.68 -3.94
CA PHE A 17 1.21 2.36 -2.76
C PHE A 17 0.98 3.86 -2.96
N PRO A 18 1.97 4.66 -3.44
CA PRO A 18 1.71 6.07 -3.70
C PRO A 18 0.72 6.29 -4.86
N ILE A 19 0.77 5.44 -5.88
CA ILE A 19 -0.09 5.55 -7.07
C ILE A 19 -1.55 5.24 -6.73
N SER A 20 -1.82 4.30 -5.82
CA SER A 20 -3.17 3.99 -5.38
C SER A 20 -3.80 5.17 -4.66
N PHE A 21 -3.04 5.95 -3.89
CA PHE A 21 -3.52 7.20 -3.26
C PHE A 21 -3.79 8.30 -4.29
N ILE A 22 -2.96 8.43 -5.32
CA ILE A 22 -3.14 9.43 -6.39
C ILE A 22 -4.36 9.07 -7.27
N LYS A 23 -4.48 7.82 -7.70
CA LYS A 23 -5.50 7.36 -8.66
C LYS A 23 -6.84 6.98 -8.04
N SER A 24 -6.90 6.68 -6.74
CA SER A 24 -8.17 6.46 -6.03
C SER A 24 -8.98 7.74 -5.81
N SER A 25 -8.49 8.91 -6.22
CA SER A 25 -9.29 10.14 -6.24
C SER A 25 -10.37 10.02 -7.34
N PRO A 26 -11.66 9.88 -6.97
CA PRO A 26 -12.73 9.55 -7.92
C PRO A 26 -13.09 10.72 -8.84
N SER A 27 -12.48 11.90 -8.70
CA SER A 27 -12.82 13.07 -9.51
C SER A 27 -12.24 13.06 -10.92
N ILE A 28 -11.24 12.24 -11.22
CA ILE A 28 -10.68 12.18 -12.59
C ILE A 28 -11.42 11.14 -13.43
N SER A 29 -11.82 10.01 -12.83
CA SER A 29 -12.56 8.94 -13.53
C SER A 29 -14.07 9.11 -13.49
N SER A 30 -14.68 9.55 -12.38
CA SER A 30 -16.16 9.57 -12.28
C SER A 30 -16.89 10.57 -13.20
N PRO A 31 -16.38 11.78 -13.53
CA PRO A 31 -17.10 12.68 -14.44
C PRO A 31 -16.96 12.22 -15.89
N MET A 32 -15.78 11.75 -16.31
CA MET A 32 -15.63 11.14 -17.64
C MET A 32 -16.44 9.85 -17.76
N LEU A 33 -16.45 9.00 -16.74
CA LEU A 33 -17.24 7.77 -16.72
C LEU A 33 -18.74 8.07 -16.74
N SER A 34 -19.23 9.04 -15.95
CA SER A 34 -20.65 9.43 -15.98
C SER A 34 -21.05 10.01 -17.34
N ALA A 35 -20.20 10.86 -17.93
CA ALA A 35 -20.45 11.40 -19.26
C ALA A 35 -20.45 10.32 -20.35
N ASN A 36 -19.58 9.32 -20.23
CA ASN A 36 -19.51 8.20 -21.17
C ASN A 36 -20.72 7.26 -21.02
N ILE A 37 -21.18 6.99 -19.79
CA ILE A 37 -22.40 6.23 -19.53
C ILE A 37 -23.63 6.96 -20.07
N GLU A 38 -23.73 8.28 -19.87
CA GLU A 38 -24.84 9.08 -20.39
C GLU A 38 -24.87 9.10 -21.92
N SER A 39 -23.73 9.33 -22.56
CA SER A 39 -23.59 9.26 -24.02
C SER A 39 -23.96 7.89 -24.58
N ARG A 40 -23.47 6.80 -23.97
CA ARG A 40 -23.81 5.41 -24.35
C ARG A 40 -25.30 5.11 -24.20
N LEU A 41 -25.91 5.59 -23.12
CA LEU A 41 -27.34 5.40 -22.85
C LEU A 41 -28.18 6.15 -23.89
N GLU A 42 -27.79 7.37 -24.24
CA GLU A 42 -28.48 8.19 -25.24
C GLU A 42 -28.37 7.58 -26.65
N GLU A 43 -27.18 7.09 -27.04
CA GLU A 43 -26.98 6.34 -28.28
C GLU A 43 -27.86 5.08 -28.33
N ASN A 44 -27.93 4.34 -27.23
CA ASN A 44 -28.76 3.12 -27.15
C ASN A 44 -30.25 3.44 -27.27
N ILE A 45 -30.75 4.46 -26.56
CA ILE A 45 -32.15 4.90 -26.63
C ILE A 45 -32.51 5.39 -28.04
N GLU A 46 -31.64 6.14 -28.69
CA GLU A 46 -31.89 6.64 -30.05
C GLU A 46 -31.94 5.48 -31.06
N ARG A 47 -31.08 4.47 -30.89
CA ARG A 47 -31.08 3.27 -31.73
C ARG A 47 -32.31 2.39 -31.50
N GLN A 48 -32.79 2.29 -30.25
CA GLN A 48 -34.07 1.66 -29.95
C GLN A 48 -35.22 2.39 -30.64
N ARG A 49 -35.29 3.73 -30.57
CA ARG A 49 -36.32 4.53 -31.25
C ARG A 49 -36.32 4.34 -32.77
N GLN A 50 -35.14 4.24 -33.39
CA GLN A 50 -35.04 3.98 -34.83
C GLN A 50 -35.60 2.61 -35.21
N LEU A 51 -35.37 1.57 -34.40
CA LEU A 51 -35.90 0.23 -34.63
C LEU A 51 -37.41 0.14 -34.33
N GLU A 52 -37.87 0.74 -33.24
CA GLU A 52 -39.28 0.81 -32.89
C GLU A 52 -40.10 1.61 -33.91
N GLY A 53 -39.53 2.71 -34.43
CA GLY A 53 -40.12 3.52 -35.49
C GLY A 53 -40.29 2.77 -36.81
N ARG A 54 -39.37 1.86 -37.15
CA ARG A 54 -39.50 0.97 -38.32
C ARG A 54 -40.61 -0.08 -38.15
N CYS A 55 -40.94 -0.43 -36.92
CA CYS A 55 -41.94 -1.46 -36.60
C CYS A 55 -43.33 -0.90 -36.30
N GLY A 56 -43.49 0.42 -36.18
CA GLY A 56 -44.76 1.03 -35.78
C GLY A 56 -45.29 0.49 -34.44
N GLY A 57 -44.41 -0.01 -33.56
CA GLY A 57 -44.77 -0.62 -32.27
C GLY A 57 -45.10 -2.11 -32.29
N ASN A 58 -45.13 -2.80 -33.44
CA ASN A 58 -45.35 -4.24 -33.49
C ASN A 58 -44.07 -5.02 -33.88
N PRO A 59 -43.38 -5.68 -32.93
CA PRO A 59 -42.06 -6.31 -33.14
C PRO A 59 -42.05 -7.46 -34.14
N ASP A 60 -43.21 -7.98 -34.56
CA ASP A 60 -43.32 -9.02 -35.59
C ASP A 60 -43.07 -8.51 -37.02
N HIS A 61 -43.08 -7.18 -37.24
CA HIS A 61 -42.69 -6.58 -38.51
C HIS A 61 -41.17 -6.43 -38.66
N LEU A 62 -40.41 -6.68 -37.60
CA LEU A 62 -38.96 -6.56 -37.60
C LEU A 62 -38.32 -7.87 -38.08
N SER A 63 -37.21 -7.77 -38.81
CA SER A 63 -36.40 -8.93 -39.17
C SER A 63 -35.92 -9.67 -37.90
N SER A 64 -35.73 -10.99 -37.98
CA SER A 64 -35.24 -11.79 -36.85
C SER A 64 -33.89 -11.30 -36.31
N LYS A 65 -33.06 -10.67 -37.16
CA LYS A 65 -31.80 -10.03 -36.77
C LYS A 65 -32.05 -8.76 -35.96
N ASP A 66 -32.91 -7.88 -36.46
CA ASP A 66 -33.25 -6.61 -35.83
C ASP A 66 -33.96 -6.82 -34.48
N ARG A 67 -34.78 -7.87 -34.37
CA ARG A 67 -35.42 -8.27 -33.11
C ARG A 67 -34.40 -8.69 -32.06
N ARG A 68 -33.36 -9.44 -32.45
CA ARG A 68 -32.24 -9.80 -31.56
C ARG A 68 -31.41 -8.57 -31.17
N GLU A 69 -31.20 -7.64 -32.10
CA GLU A 69 -30.52 -6.37 -31.82
C GLU A 69 -31.31 -5.54 -30.80
N LEU A 70 -32.62 -5.39 -30.99
CA LEU A 70 -33.51 -4.70 -30.05
C LEU A 70 -33.47 -5.33 -28.65
N ASP A 71 -33.59 -6.66 -28.55
CA ASP A 71 -33.49 -7.35 -27.25
C ASP A 71 -32.12 -7.14 -26.58
N SER A 72 -31.03 -7.07 -27.37
CA SER A 72 -29.70 -6.79 -26.85
C SER A 72 -29.55 -5.35 -26.34
N LEU A 73 -30.11 -4.38 -27.06
CA LEU A 73 -30.11 -2.97 -26.69
C LEU A 73 -30.93 -2.74 -25.42
N VAL A 74 -32.09 -3.39 -25.27
CA VAL A 74 -32.93 -3.30 -24.06
C VAL A 74 -32.20 -3.89 -22.84
N ARG A 75 -31.43 -4.97 -23.01
CA ARG A 75 -30.59 -5.51 -21.92
C ARG A 75 -29.48 -4.54 -21.54
N GLU A 76 -28.81 -3.96 -22.53
CA GLU A 76 -27.76 -2.97 -22.31
C GLU A 76 -28.29 -1.68 -21.67
N GLU A 77 -29.49 -1.23 -22.02
CA GLU A 77 -30.12 -0.08 -21.36
C GLU A 77 -30.38 -0.35 -19.87
N ARG A 78 -30.85 -1.56 -19.52
CA ARG A 78 -31.05 -1.95 -18.11
C ARG A 78 -29.74 -1.92 -17.33
N THR A 79 -28.64 -2.41 -17.91
CA THR A 79 -27.33 -2.40 -17.25
C THR A 79 -26.77 -0.98 -17.14
N LEU A 80 -26.88 -0.15 -18.18
CA LEU A 80 -26.43 1.24 -18.17
C LEU A 80 -27.22 2.10 -17.17
N ARG A 81 -28.56 1.95 -17.10
CA ARG A 81 -29.39 2.62 -16.09
C ARG A 81 -29.06 2.17 -14.67
N ARG A 82 -28.76 0.88 -14.46
CA ARG A 82 -28.31 0.37 -13.16
C ARG A 82 -26.99 1.02 -12.75
N ARG A 83 -26.01 1.06 -13.66
CA ARG A 83 -24.71 1.73 -13.44
C ARG A 83 -24.87 3.21 -13.12
N LYS A 84 -25.76 3.91 -13.83
CA LYS A 84 -26.07 5.31 -13.54
C LYS A 84 -26.62 5.48 -12.12
N ARG A 85 -27.58 4.64 -11.71
CA ARG A 85 -28.14 4.66 -10.33
C ARG A 85 -27.08 4.37 -9.27
N LEU A 86 -26.16 3.43 -9.50
CA LEU A 86 -25.04 3.15 -8.60
C LEU A 86 -24.06 4.34 -8.49
N ALA A 87 -23.75 4.98 -9.62
CA ALA A 87 -22.92 6.17 -9.67
C ALA A 87 -23.58 7.38 -8.98
N GLU A 88 -24.90 7.50 -9.05
CA GLU A 88 -25.68 8.55 -8.36
C GLU A 88 -25.85 8.24 -6.86
N ALA A 89 -26.07 6.98 -6.50
CA ALA A 89 -26.19 6.54 -5.10
C ALA A 89 -24.86 6.75 -4.34
N SER A 90 -23.73 6.48 -5.00
CA SER A 90 -22.40 6.79 -4.45
C SER A 90 -22.12 8.30 -4.34
N ARG A 91 -22.82 9.14 -5.12
CA ARG A 91 -22.81 10.62 -4.99
C ARG A 91 -23.69 11.15 -3.86
N GLY A 92 -24.39 10.29 -3.11
CA GLY A 92 -25.06 10.66 -1.86
C GLY A 92 -26.42 11.33 -2.01
N GLN A 93 -27.10 11.14 -3.14
CA GLN A 93 -28.44 11.69 -3.39
C GLN A 93 -29.49 10.84 -2.67
N GLY A 94 -29.71 11.13 -1.38
CA GLY A 94 -30.80 10.51 -0.58
C GLY A 94 -30.45 10.08 0.85
N ARG A 95 -29.24 10.35 1.37
CA ARG A 95 -28.81 9.86 2.70
C ARG A 95 -28.56 10.98 3.73
N ASN A 96 -28.71 10.62 5.01
CA ASN A 96 -28.70 11.48 6.22
C ASN A 96 -27.69 12.64 6.18
N PHE A 97 -28.03 13.77 6.79
CA PHE A 97 -27.21 14.99 6.90
C PHE A 97 -25.74 14.72 7.27
N VAL A 98 -25.50 13.76 8.16
CA VAL A 98 -24.15 13.31 8.59
C VAL A 98 -23.28 12.85 7.43
N ILE A 99 -23.85 12.10 6.48
CA ILE A 99 -23.13 11.59 5.31
C ILE A 99 -22.83 12.73 4.34
N LYS A 100 -23.77 13.68 4.16
CA LYS A 100 -23.57 14.88 3.32
C LYS A 100 -22.44 15.77 3.88
N VAL A 101 -22.37 15.94 5.20
CA VAL A 101 -21.27 16.63 5.89
C VAL A 101 -19.96 15.87 5.71
N TRP A 102 -19.97 14.53 5.84
CA TRP A 102 -18.79 13.69 5.63
C TRP A 102 -18.24 13.77 4.19
N TYR A 103 -19.12 13.85 3.18
CA TYR A 103 -18.71 14.06 1.78
C TYR A 103 -18.17 15.47 1.53
N LYS A 104 -18.73 16.51 2.15
CA LYS A 104 -18.20 17.88 2.07
C LYS A 104 -16.83 18.00 2.75
N LEU A 105 -16.68 17.38 3.92
CA LEU A 105 -15.39 17.29 4.61
C LEU A 105 -14.39 16.48 3.79
N GLY A 106 -14.83 15.35 3.24
CA GLY A 106 -14.06 14.53 2.31
C GLY A 106 -13.65 15.25 1.04
N ALA A 107 -14.40 16.27 0.59
CA ALA A 107 -14.05 17.14 -0.52
C ALA A 107 -12.91 18.13 -0.20
N VAL A 108 -12.89 18.65 1.03
CA VAL A 108 -11.82 19.53 1.54
C VAL A 108 -10.52 18.74 1.76
N PHE A 109 -10.60 17.47 2.16
CA PHE A 109 -9.44 16.58 2.29
C PHE A 109 -8.92 16.02 0.94
N ARG A 110 -9.55 16.31 -0.21
CA ARG A 110 -9.10 15.84 -1.54
C ARG A 110 -7.71 16.35 -1.94
N PRO A 111 -7.41 17.66 -1.91
CA PRO A 111 -6.05 18.14 -2.21
C PRO A 111 -5.03 17.58 -1.23
N ILE A 112 -5.41 17.38 0.04
CA ILE A 112 -4.55 16.77 1.06
C ILE A 112 -4.25 15.29 0.72
N LYS A 113 -5.23 14.53 0.20
CA LYS A 113 -5.01 13.15 -0.27
C LYS A 113 -4.07 13.08 -1.46
N LEU A 114 -4.20 14.00 -2.42
CA LEU A 114 -3.32 14.06 -3.59
C LEU A 114 -1.89 14.47 -3.20
N LEU A 115 -1.75 15.49 -2.34
CA LEU A 115 -0.48 15.90 -1.78
C LEU A 115 0.16 14.77 -0.95
N GLY A 116 -0.65 14.04 -0.18
CA GLY A 116 -0.22 12.85 0.55
C GLY A 116 0.29 11.74 -0.37
N GLY A 117 -0.42 11.45 -1.47
CA GLY A 117 0.05 10.50 -2.48
C GLY A 117 1.37 10.90 -3.14
N LEU A 118 1.53 12.20 -3.45
CA LEU A 118 2.79 12.74 -3.99
C LEU A 118 3.93 12.68 -2.97
N LEU A 119 3.66 12.97 -1.70
CA LEU A 119 4.63 12.85 -0.62
C LEU A 119 5.09 11.39 -0.44
N LEU A 120 4.15 10.44 -0.43
CA LEU A 120 4.46 9.01 -0.38
C LEU A 120 5.27 8.56 -1.59
N LEU A 121 5.01 9.13 -2.78
CA LEU A 121 5.79 8.86 -3.98
C LEU A 121 7.24 9.35 -3.81
N ALA A 122 7.42 10.58 -3.32
CA ALA A 122 8.73 11.15 -3.06
C ALA A 122 9.51 10.32 -2.03
N ILE A 123 8.85 9.86 -0.95
CA ILE A 123 9.44 8.96 0.04
C ILE A 123 9.85 7.61 -0.61
N SER A 124 8.96 6.99 -1.38
CA SER A 124 9.27 5.75 -2.11
C SER A 124 10.49 5.90 -3.04
N VAL A 125 10.55 7.00 -3.80
CA VAL A 125 11.67 7.28 -4.71
C VAL A 125 12.96 7.53 -3.93
N MET A 126 12.90 8.28 -2.82
CA MET A 126 14.06 8.52 -1.95
C MET A 126 14.61 7.22 -1.36
N ILE A 127 13.73 6.32 -0.91
CA ILE A 127 14.12 4.97 -0.44
C ILE A 127 14.77 4.18 -1.57
N TRP A 128 14.14 4.16 -2.76
CA TRP A 128 14.66 3.43 -3.92
C TRP A 128 16.06 3.92 -4.33
N ILE A 129 16.28 5.24 -4.40
CA ILE A 129 17.59 5.84 -4.70
C ILE A 129 18.61 5.47 -3.62
N SER A 130 18.22 5.55 -2.34
CA SER A 130 19.09 5.22 -1.21
C SER A 130 19.55 3.76 -1.23
N MET A 131 18.63 2.85 -1.53
CA MET A 131 18.94 1.43 -1.71
C MET A 131 19.87 1.21 -2.91
N LEU A 132 19.61 1.87 -4.04
CA LEU A 132 20.46 1.76 -5.23
C LEU A 132 21.89 2.24 -4.96
N LEU A 133 22.05 3.41 -4.35
CA LEU A 133 23.36 3.97 -4.01
C LEU A 133 24.13 3.04 -3.05
N THR A 134 23.45 2.47 -2.05
CA THR A 134 24.07 1.51 -1.13
C THR A 134 24.47 0.21 -1.82
N CYS A 135 23.64 -0.29 -2.74
CA CYS A 135 23.99 -1.48 -3.53
C CYS A 135 25.19 -1.24 -4.43
N ILE A 136 25.30 -0.07 -5.07
CA ILE A 136 26.46 0.33 -5.87
C ILE A 136 27.71 0.47 -4.99
N ASP A 137 27.59 1.06 -3.80
CA ASP A 137 28.70 1.19 -2.85
C ASP A 137 29.22 -0.19 -2.42
N LYS A 138 28.32 -1.09 -2.03
CA LYS A 138 28.66 -2.49 -1.69
C LYS A 138 29.26 -3.25 -2.87
N ALA A 139 28.79 -3.03 -4.10
CA ALA A 139 29.34 -3.68 -5.28
C ALA A 139 30.79 -3.27 -5.57
N LYS A 140 31.12 -1.99 -5.38
CA LYS A 140 32.43 -1.42 -5.72
C LYS A 140 33.44 -1.49 -4.57
N ASN A 141 33.00 -1.19 -3.35
CA ASN A 141 33.86 -0.90 -2.20
C ASN A 141 33.78 -1.95 -1.07
N SER A 142 33.13 -3.10 -1.29
CA SER A 142 33.17 -4.20 -0.31
C SER A 142 34.58 -4.80 -0.21
N VAL A 143 35.04 -5.00 1.04
CA VAL A 143 36.41 -5.44 1.35
C VAL A 143 36.68 -6.85 0.83
N CYS A 144 35.68 -7.73 0.94
CA CYS A 144 35.82 -9.17 0.70
C CYS A 144 34.82 -9.72 -0.33
N LYS A 145 34.05 -8.83 -1.00
CA LYS A 145 33.11 -9.14 -2.10
C LYS A 145 32.29 -10.40 -1.79
N GLN A 146 32.36 -11.43 -2.66
CA GLN A 146 31.61 -12.68 -2.49
C GLN A 146 32.05 -13.50 -1.28
N LYS A 147 33.32 -13.43 -0.85
CA LYS A 147 33.84 -14.27 0.25
C LYS A 147 33.19 -13.96 1.61
N CYS A 148 32.61 -12.78 1.76
CA CYS A 148 31.95 -12.34 3.00
C CYS A 148 30.54 -11.80 2.77
N GLY A 149 29.91 -12.13 1.64
CA GLY A 149 28.55 -11.66 1.36
C GLY A 149 28.40 -10.13 1.22
N TYR A 150 29.40 -9.45 0.65
CA TYR A 150 29.37 -8.01 0.36
C TYR A 150 29.18 -7.09 1.59
N ILE A 151 29.78 -7.45 2.72
CA ILE A 151 29.86 -6.57 3.89
C ILE A 151 30.69 -5.33 3.57
N LEU A 152 30.19 -4.17 4.02
CA LEU A 152 30.82 -2.87 3.82
C LEU A 152 31.45 -2.40 5.13
N GLY A 153 32.77 -2.22 5.15
CA GLY A 153 33.49 -1.77 6.35
C GLY A 153 33.36 -0.27 6.61
N LYS A 154 33.15 0.52 5.56
CA LYS A 154 32.95 1.98 5.63
C LYS A 154 32.09 2.42 4.44
N ILE A 155 31.15 3.34 4.69
CA ILE A 155 30.34 3.96 3.65
C ILE A 155 31.18 4.98 2.88
N ASN A 156 31.21 4.85 1.55
CA ASN A 156 31.93 5.79 0.68
C ASN A 156 30.96 6.62 -0.16
N ILE A 157 29.74 6.13 -0.42
CA ILE A 157 28.71 6.84 -1.16
C ILE A 157 27.62 7.32 -0.19
N ILE A 158 27.25 8.60 -0.27
CA ILE A 158 26.20 9.18 0.59
C ILE A 158 24.87 8.50 0.26
N ASN A 159 24.25 7.89 1.28
CA ASN A 159 22.88 7.38 1.23
C ASN A 159 21.93 8.47 1.79
N PRO A 160 20.97 8.99 0.99
CA PRO A 160 20.07 10.06 1.40
C PRO A 160 19.24 9.76 2.65
N VAL A 161 18.54 8.61 2.70
CA VAL A 161 17.70 8.26 3.87
C VAL A 161 18.55 8.14 5.14
N ASN A 162 19.73 7.52 5.00
CA ASN A 162 20.67 7.38 6.10
C ASN A 162 21.16 8.75 6.60
N TRP A 163 21.51 9.66 5.68
CA TRP A 163 21.93 11.02 6.04
C TRP A 163 20.83 11.79 6.77
N VAL A 164 19.58 11.74 6.27
CA VAL A 164 18.43 12.39 6.91
C VAL A 164 18.23 11.89 8.34
N LEU A 165 18.35 10.59 8.59
CA LEU A 165 18.17 10.02 9.94
C LEU A 165 19.30 10.39 10.90
N VAL A 166 20.55 10.40 10.44
CA VAL A 166 21.69 10.82 11.27
C VAL A 166 21.57 12.31 11.62
N GLU A 167 21.18 13.16 10.66
CA GLU A 167 20.99 14.58 10.91
C GLU A 167 19.81 14.84 11.85
N ALA A 168 18.69 14.14 11.64
CA ALA A 168 17.51 14.26 12.50
C ALA A 168 17.76 13.82 13.95
N ALA A 169 18.74 12.94 14.19
CA ALA A 169 19.09 12.49 15.53
C ALA A 169 19.71 13.60 16.40
N SER A 170 20.12 14.72 15.81
CA SER A 170 20.53 15.91 16.56
C SER A 170 19.35 16.57 17.31
N VAL A 171 18.11 16.36 16.86
CA VAL A 171 16.89 16.93 17.43
C VAL A 171 16.00 15.80 17.94
N PHE A 172 16.20 15.39 19.18
CA PHE A 172 15.40 14.33 19.80
C PHE A 172 13.92 14.74 19.95
N PRO A 173 12.91 13.92 19.58
CA PRO A 173 12.94 12.55 19.05
C PRO A 173 12.57 12.46 17.54
N ALA A 174 13.05 13.40 16.71
CA ALA A 174 12.64 13.50 15.31
C ALA A 174 13.10 12.29 14.46
N ASP A 175 14.28 11.76 14.73
CA ASP A 175 14.83 10.56 14.11
C ASP A 175 13.94 9.32 14.31
N TYR A 176 13.36 9.15 15.50
CA TYR A 176 12.45 8.04 15.78
C TYR A 176 11.14 8.16 15.00
N VAL A 177 10.60 9.37 14.87
CA VAL A 177 9.40 9.61 14.06
C VAL A 177 9.68 9.27 12.59
N ILE A 178 10.80 9.73 12.04
CA ILE A 178 11.18 9.45 10.64
C ILE A 178 11.42 7.96 10.44
N PHE A 179 12.09 7.29 11.39
CA PHE A 179 12.32 5.84 11.32
C PHE A 179 11.00 5.05 11.39
N ILE A 180 10.05 5.44 12.24
CA ILE A 180 8.72 4.82 12.29
C ILE A 180 7.98 5.03 10.97
N VAL A 181 8.02 6.23 10.39
CA VAL A 181 7.42 6.51 9.08
C VAL A 181 8.05 5.64 7.99
N LEU A 182 9.37 5.47 7.98
CA LEU A 182 10.09 4.60 7.05
C LEU A 182 9.64 3.14 7.17
N VAL A 183 9.62 2.60 8.38
CA VAL A 183 9.22 1.20 8.64
C VAL A 183 7.75 1.00 8.27
N LEU A 184 6.87 1.91 8.69
CA LEU A 184 5.45 1.85 8.39
C LEU A 184 5.21 1.92 6.88
N HIS A 185 5.91 2.79 6.16
CA HIS A 185 5.81 2.90 4.70
C HIS A 185 6.19 1.60 3.99
N LEU A 186 7.29 0.96 4.39
CA LEU A 186 7.72 -0.33 3.82
C LEU A 186 6.75 -1.46 4.17
N PHE A 187 6.19 -1.44 5.37
CA PHE A 187 5.21 -2.41 5.82
C PHE A 187 3.86 -2.25 5.09
N THR A 188 3.31 -1.04 5.02
CA THR A 188 2.05 -0.75 4.30
C THR A 188 2.19 -1.01 2.81
N SER A 189 3.35 -0.66 2.24
CA SER A 189 3.74 -1.05 0.89
C SER A 189 3.60 -2.57 0.70
N SER A 190 4.18 -3.37 1.60
CA SER A 190 4.11 -4.83 1.51
C SER A 190 2.68 -5.36 1.58
N VAL A 191 1.84 -4.80 2.46
CA VAL A 191 0.41 -5.13 2.54
C VAL A 191 -0.31 -4.80 1.23
N VAL A 192 -0.06 -3.62 0.65
CA VAL A 192 -0.64 -3.20 -0.63
C VAL A 192 -0.14 -4.08 -1.77
N GLY A 193 1.11 -4.53 -1.75
CA GLY A 193 1.65 -5.48 -2.71
C GLY A 193 0.92 -6.82 -2.68
N ILE A 194 0.66 -7.37 -1.49
CA ILE A 194 -0.10 -8.62 -1.32
C ILE A 194 -1.55 -8.40 -1.77
N ALA A 195 -2.18 -7.30 -1.39
CA ALA A 195 -3.56 -6.99 -1.76
C ALA A 195 -3.75 -6.81 -3.28
N THR A 196 -2.78 -6.19 -3.96
CA THR A 196 -2.87 -5.91 -5.41
C THR A 196 -2.55 -7.12 -6.29
N ILE A 197 -1.52 -7.91 -5.94
CA ILE A 197 -1.16 -9.11 -6.72
C ILE A 197 -2.08 -10.30 -6.39
N GLY A 198 -2.59 -10.35 -5.16
CA GLY A 198 -3.20 -11.53 -4.55
C GLY A 198 -2.16 -12.57 -4.12
N ILE A 199 -2.57 -13.56 -3.32
CA ILE A 199 -1.66 -14.63 -2.89
C ILE A 199 -1.51 -15.64 -4.04
N ARG A 200 -0.32 -15.69 -4.64
CA ARG A 200 0.02 -16.62 -5.72
C ARG A 200 1.05 -17.64 -5.25
N PHE A 201 0.86 -18.88 -5.66
CA PHE A 201 1.91 -19.90 -5.58
C PHE A 201 2.39 -20.19 -6.99
N LEU A 202 3.66 -19.86 -7.26
CA LEU A 202 4.29 -19.89 -8.58
C LEU A 202 3.54 -19.01 -9.60
N TRP A 203 2.54 -19.55 -10.29
CA TRP A 203 1.70 -18.84 -11.27
C TRP A 203 0.18 -18.97 -11.05
N ILE A 204 -0.25 -19.74 -10.05
CA ILE A 204 -1.68 -19.96 -9.78
C ILE A 204 -2.14 -18.97 -8.70
N ARG A 205 -3.23 -18.23 -8.98
CA ARG A 205 -3.91 -17.40 -7.98
C ARG A 205 -4.65 -18.33 -7.01
N LEU A 206 -4.13 -18.50 -5.81
CA LEU A 206 -4.74 -19.35 -4.78
C LEU A 206 -5.88 -18.62 -4.09
N LEU A 207 -5.63 -17.39 -3.61
CA LEU A 207 -6.57 -16.65 -2.78
C LEU A 207 -6.48 -15.15 -3.10
N GLN A 208 -7.63 -14.51 -3.35
CA GLN A 208 -7.74 -13.07 -3.53
C GLN A 208 -8.16 -12.41 -2.22
N ILE A 209 -7.54 -11.26 -1.91
CA ILE A 209 -7.91 -10.44 -0.75
C ILE A 209 -9.02 -9.49 -1.20
N ARG A 210 -10.28 -9.88 -0.97
CA ARG A 210 -11.47 -9.05 -1.18
C ARG A 210 -11.86 -8.32 0.11
N LYS A 211 -12.25 -7.06 0.00
CA LYS A 211 -12.73 -6.27 1.15
C LYS A 211 -14.06 -6.84 1.64
N GLY A 212 -14.13 -7.27 2.91
CA GLY A 212 -15.35 -7.84 3.51
C GLY A 212 -15.57 -9.33 3.26
N HIS A 213 -14.93 -9.92 2.23
CA HIS A 213 -15.14 -11.31 1.82
C HIS A 213 -13.84 -12.13 1.74
N THR A 214 -12.81 -11.77 2.50
CA THR A 214 -11.59 -12.59 2.61
C THR A 214 -11.85 -13.87 3.40
N SER A 215 -11.51 -15.03 2.83
CA SER A 215 -11.55 -16.28 3.57
C SER A 215 -10.56 -16.27 4.75
N PRO A 216 -10.89 -16.90 5.89
CA PRO A 216 -10.00 -16.91 7.07
C PRO A 216 -8.65 -17.59 6.78
N GLN A 217 -8.63 -18.56 5.87
CA GLN A 217 -7.39 -19.21 5.41
C GLN A 217 -6.49 -18.24 4.64
N ALA A 218 -7.07 -17.35 3.83
CA ALA A 218 -6.30 -16.31 3.12
C ALA A 218 -5.70 -15.31 4.10
N LEU A 219 -6.43 -14.95 5.16
CA LEU A 219 -5.94 -14.08 6.21
C LEU A 219 -4.74 -14.70 6.93
N LEU A 220 -4.83 -15.97 7.31
CA LEU A 220 -3.73 -16.70 7.98
C LEU A 220 -2.50 -16.75 7.08
N LEU A 221 -2.65 -17.11 5.80
CA LEU A 221 -1.54 -17.16 4.86
C LEU A 221 -0.91 -15.77 4.62
N ALA A 222 -1.73 -14.72 4.51
CA ALA A 222 -1.25 -13.35 4.39
C ALA A 222 -0.41 -12.93 5.61
N THR A 223 -0.83 -13.31 6.83
CA THR A 223 -0.05 -13.03 8.05
C THR A 223 1.31 -13.75 8.05
N VAL A 224 1.37 -15.02 7.64
CA VAL A 224 2.63 -15.77 7.52
C VAL A 224 3.55 -15.14 6.47
N MET A 225 3.01 -14.69 5.34
CA MET A 225 3.80 -14.00 4.32
C MET A 225 4.32 -12.67 4.85
N LEU A 226 3.50 -11.91 5.57
CA LEU A 226 3.87 -10.62 6.14
C LEU A 226 4.93 -10.75 7.25
N THR A 227 4.88 -11.80 8.07
CA THR A 227 5.93 -12.07 9.08
C THR A 227 7.25 -12.43 8.39
N LEU A 228 7.22 -13.25 7.33
CA LEU A 228 8.40 -13.57 6.53
C LEU A 228 8.98 -12.35 5.81
N ILE A 229 8.13 -11.46 5.30
CA ILE A 229 8.55 -10.16 4.73
C ILE A 229 9.18 -9.29 5.82
N THR A 230 8.58 -9.22 7.01
CA THR A 230 9.09 -8.41 8.12
C THR A 230 10.49 -8.86 8.53
N LEU A 231 10.76 -10.17 8.54
CA LEU A 231 12.11 -10.69 8.77
C LEU A 231 13.10 -10.22 7.68
N ALA A 232 12.71 -10.27 6.40
CA ALA A 232 13.54 -9.77 5.31
C ALA A 232 13.74 -8.24 5.35
N LEU A 233 12.72 -7.49 5.78
CA LEU A 233 12.79 -6.04 5.98
C LEU A 233 13.79 -5.66 7.07
N ASN A 234 13.90 -6.44 8.16
CA ASN A 234 14.91 -6.18 9.19
C ASN A 234 16.34 -6.21 8.62
N TYR A 235 16.63 -7.18 7.74
CA TYR A 235 17.89 -7.22 7.01
C TYR A 235 18.02 -6.04 6.04
N SER A 236 17.02 -5.82 5.18
CA SER A 236 17.04 -4.77 4.16
C SER A 236 17.24 -3.38 4.78
N ILE A 237 16.49 -3.04 5.82
CA ILE A 237 16.59 -1.75 6.51
C ILE A 237 17.98 -1.59 7.11
N SER A 238 18.44 -2.58 7.87
CA SER A 238 19.69 -2.48 8.64
C SER A 238 20.95 -2.52 7.77
N MET A 239 20.92 -3.23 6.64
CA MET A 239 22.10 -3.45 5.80
C MET A 239 22.10 -2.67 4.49
N ILE A 240 20.94 -2.17 4.04
CA ILE A 240 20.79 -1.57 2.70
C ILE A 240 20.16 -0.18 2.78
N VAL A 241 19.01 -0.01 3.46
CA VAL A 241 18.30 1.27 3.47
C VAL A 241 19.04 2.30 4.33
N VAL A 242 19.49 1.93 5.54
CA VAL A 242 20.09 2.83 6.53
C VAL A 242 21.27 2.20 7.28
N PRO A 243 22.33 1.77 6.56
CA PRO A 243 23.40 0.96 7.14
C PRO A 243 24.16 1.62 8.29
N GLN A 244 24.43 2.93 8.23
CA GLN A 244 25.13 3.64 9.30
C GLN A 244 24.23 3.84 10.51
N TYR A 245 23.05 4.39 10.27
CA TYR A 245 22.12 4.75 11.34
C TYR A 245 21.66 3.51 12.10
N ALA A 246 21.37 2.40 11.41
CA ALA A 246 20.98 1.15 12.07
C ALA A 246 22.14 0.46 12.81
N THR A 247 23.39 0.68 12.41
CA THR A 247 24.55 0.07 13.06
C THR A 247 25.05 0.93 14.23
N TYR A 248 25.35 2.19 13.99
CA TYR A 248 26.01 3.09 14.94
C TYR A 248 25.16 4.30 15.35
N GLY A 249 24.00 4.52 14.73
CA GLY A 249 23.19 5.71 14.98
C GLY A 249 23.96 7.01 14.69
N PRO A 250 23.82 8.07 15.52
CA PRO A 250 24.56 9.31 15.40
C PRO A 250 25.97 9.28 16.02
N GLN A 251 26.46 8.10 16.44
CA GLN A 251 27.76 8.00 17.12
C GLN A 251 28.91 8.46 16.20
N THR A 252 29.75 9.33 16.75
CA THR A 252 30.97 9.84 16.14
C THR A 252 32.13 9.69 17.12
N PHE A 253 33.35 9.58 16.61
CA PHE A 253 34.56 9.53 17.42
C PHE A 253 35.54 10.61 16.99
N CYS A 254 36.36 11.04 17.94
CA CYS A 254 37.43 12.02 17.73
C CYS A 254 38.68 11.30 17.24
N ASP A 255 39.18 11.64 16.06
CA ASP A 255 40.43 11.13 15.48
C ASP A 255 41.54 12.19 15.57
N TYR A 256 41.65 12.85 16.74
CA TYR A 256 42.67 13.87 16.99
C TYR A 256 43.97 13.22 17.46
N PRO A 257 45.13 13.54 16.85
CA PRO A 257 46.42 13.03 17.31
C PRO A 257 46.80 13.70 18.65
N SER A 258 46.43 13.08 19.77
CA SER A 258 46.83 13.55 21.10
C SER A 258 48.27 13.14 21.41
N ILE A 259 49.12 14.12 21.71
CA ILE A 259 50.57 13.94 21.93
C ILE A 259 50.90 13.28 23.31
N PRO A 260 49.96 13.16 24.26
CA PRO A 260 50.01 12.12 25.29
C PRO A 260 48.79 11.17 25.24
N ALA A 261 49.04 9.87 25.37
CA ALA A 261 48.06 8.77 25.29
C ALA A 261 47.03 8.71 26.44
N SER A 262 47.02 9.71 27.35
CA SER A 262 46.23 9.69 28.59
C SER A 262 45.24 10.85 28.73
N ALA A 263 45.22 11.82 27.80
CA ALA A 263 44.24 12.89 27.82
C ALA A 263 42.92 12.43 27.17
N PRO A 264 41.74 12.78 27.72
CA PRO A 264 40.48 12.57 27.01
C PRO A 264 40.52 13.33 25.68
N LEU A 265 40.29 12.61 24.57
CA LEU A 265 40.22 13.20 23.24
C LEU A 265 38.97 14.10 23.15
N ASP A 266 39.14 15.40 23.35
CA ASP A 266 38.08 16.39 23.15
C ASP A 266 38.23 17.08 21.79
N CYS A 267 37.34 16.75 20.86
CA CYS A 267 37.24 17.38 19.54
C CYS A 267 36.28 18.59 19.50
N SER A 268 35.79 19.10 20.65
CA SER A 268 34.80 20.20 20.66
C SER A 268 35.24 21.45 19.89
N LYS A 269 36.54 21.77 19.91
CA LYS A 269 37.12 22.92 19.21
C LYS A 269 37.60 22.61 17.80
N HIS A 270 37.76 21.33 17.46
CA HIS A 270 38.31 20.87 16.18
C HIS A 270 37.36 19.85 15.54
N LYS A 271 36.24 20.36 15.01
CA LYS A 271 35.18 19.54 14.40
C LYS A 271 35.66 18.78 13.17
N GLU A 272 36.76 19.22 12.54
CA GLU A 272 37.40 18.54 11.41
C GLU A 272 37.92 17.13 11.72
N TYR A 273 38.22 16.83 12.99
CA TYR A 273 38.66 15.49 13.41
C TYR A 273 37.51 14.61 13.90
N LEU A 274 36.26 15.09 13.84
CA LEU A 274 35.08 14.31 14.20
C LEU A 274 34.70 13.40 13.01
N LYS A 275 34.81 12.09 13.20
CA LYS A 275 34.49 11.10 12.16
C LYS A 275 33.34 10.20 12.59
N PRO A 276 32.47 9.78 11.65
CA PRO A 276 31.43 8.79 11.94
C PRO A 276 32.06 7.43 12.27
N CYS A 277 31.45 6.71 13.20
CA CYS A 277 31.85 5.35 13.55
C CYS A 277 31.81 4.42 12.31
N SER A 278 32.76 3.50 12.19
CA SER A 278 32.75 2.51 11.10
C SER A 278 33.50 1.25 11.53
N GLU A 279 33.14 0.09 10.96
CA GLU A 279 33.76 -1.20 11.27
C GLU A 279 35.27 -1.22 10.93
N LEU A 280 35.70 -0.41 9.95
CA LEU A 280 37.10 -0.33 9.52
C LEU A 280 37.94 0.66 10.36
N ALA A 281 37.35 1.33 11.36
CA ALA A 281 38.07 2.29 12.20
C ALA A 281 38.98 1.58 13.21
N ASN A 282 40.28 1.51 12.89
CA ASN A 282 41.29 0.86 13.74
C ASN A 282 41.85 1.74 14.87
N ASN A 283 41.33 2.96 15.06
CA ASN A 283 41.78 3.86 16.13
C ASN A 283 41.30 3.34 17.51
N PRO A 284 42.15 3.33 18.56
CA PRO A 284 41.73 3.02 19.93
C PRO A 284 40.51 3.85 20.41
N ALA A 285 40.40 5.11 20.00
CA ALA A 285 39.26 5.97 20.32
C ALA A 285 37.94 5.45 19.73
N ALA A 286 37.98 4.89 18.51
CA ALA A 286 36.81 4.29 17.88
C ALA A 286 36.33 3.05 18.66
N LYS A 287 37.26 2.20 19.12
CA LYS A 287 36.92 0.99 19.90
C LYS A 287 36.34 1.30 21.27
N ALA A 288 36.67 2.45 21.86
CA ALA A 288 36.17 2.87 23.17
C ALA A 288 34.75 3.48 23.10
N VAL A 289 34.41 4.15 21.99
CA VAL A 289 33.16 4.93 21.86
C VAL A 289 32.13 4.26 20.95
N CYS A 290 32.56 3.68 19.83
CA CYS A 290 31.67 3.14 18.82
C CYS A 290 31.12 1.77 19.25
N THR A 291 29.82 1.72 19.54
CA THR A 291 29.11 0.51 19.93
C THR A 291 28.07 0.16 18.86
N PRO A 292 28.23 -0.97 18.13
CA PRO A 292 27.26 -1.37 17.12
C PRO A 292 25.97 -1.89 17.78
N SER A 293 24.85 -1.75 17.10
CA SER A 293 23.58 -2.29 17.53
C SER A 293 23.60 -3.83 17.57
N VAL A 294 22.81 -4.42 18.47
CA VAL A 294 22.68 -5.88 18.59
C VAL A 294 22.18 -6.49 17.27
N ALA A 295 21.24 -5.82 16.60
CA ALA A 295 20.69 -6.26 15.32
C ALA A 295 21.77 -6.29 14.21
N SER A 296 22.55 -5.22 14.06
CA SER A 296 23.62 -5.17 13.06
C SER A 296 24.73 -6.17 13.37
N THR A 297 25.11 -6.33 14.65
CA THR A 297 26.09 -7.33 15.09
C THR A 297 25.66 -8.75 14.75
N PHE A 298 24.39 -9.08 15.00
CA PHE A 298 23.84 -10.39 14.68
C PHE A 298 23.83 -10.66 13.17
N LEU A 299 23.34 -9.70 12.37
CA LEU A 299 23.30 -9.83 10.92
C LEU A 299 24.71 -9.93 10.32
N ASN A 300 25.65 -9.08 10.73
CA ASN A 300 27.04 -9.13 10.27
C ASN A 300 27.70 -10.48 10.59
N ARG A 301 27.47 -11.03 11.80
CA ARG A 301 27.99 -12.36 12.17
C ARG A 301 27.41 -13.48 11.32
N ILE A 302 26.10 -13.45 11.03
CA ILE A 302 25.47 -14.44 10.14
C ILE A 302 26.06 -14.34 8.74
N THR A 303 26.18 -13.12 8.20
CA THR A 303 26.70 -12.91 6.84
C THR A 303 28.17 -13.32 6.71
N LEU A 304 28.99 -13.12 7.76
CA LEU A 304 30.38 -13.58 7.80
C LEU A 304 30.50 -15.11 7.91
N ASN A 305 29.70 -15.73 8.77
CA ASN A 305 29.75 -17.18 8.98
C ASN A 305 29.10 -17.96 7.81
N PHE A 306 28.09 -17.37 7.18
CA PHE A 306 27.34 -17.97 6.08
C PHE A 306 27.27 -17.00 4.87
N PRO A 307 28.36 -16.87 4.11
CA PRO A 307 28.46 -15.89 3.01
C PRO A 307 27.45 -16.14 1.88
N PHE A 308 26.96 -17.37 1.73
CA PHE A 308 25.91 -17.72 0.77
C PHE A 308 24.65 -16.85 0.95
N PHE A 309 24.16 -16.68 2.18
CA PHE A 309 22.98 -15.86 2.45
C PHE A 309 23.25 -14.39 2.12
N GLY A 310 24.43 -13.87 2.47
CA GLY A 310 24.81 -12.50 2.11
C GLY A 310 24.83 -12.24 0.61
N ILE A 311 25.34 -13.18 -0.19
CA ILE A 311 25.34 -13.08 -1.66
C ILE A 311 23.91 -13.07 -2.19
N VAL A 312 23.07 -14.02 -1.75
CA VAL A 312 21.68 -14.13 -2.19
C VAL A 312 20.90 -12.86 -1.83
N ASP A 313 21.05 -12.38 -0.60
CA ASP A 313 20.33 -11.21 -0.10
C ASP A 313 20.79 -9.91 -0.76
N PHE A 314 22.08 -9.82 -1.13
CA PHE A 314 22.63 -8.70 -1.89
C PHE A 314 22.06 -8.66 -3.30
N TRP A 315 22.12 -9.76 -4.05
CA TRP A 315 21.59 -9.81 -5.42
C TRP A 315 20.07 -9.66 -5.46
N ALA A 316 19.37 -10.17 -4.45
CA ALA A 316 17.94 -9.98 -4.29
C ALA A 316 17.55 -8.49 -4.24
N GLN A 317 18.40 -7.60 -3.70
CA GLN A 317 18.10 -6.16 -3.72
C GLN A 317 18.12 -5.57 -5.14
N PHE A 318 19.01 -6.02 -6.02
CA PHE A 318 18.98 -5.58 -7.42
C PHE A 318 17.72 -6.05 -8.13
N VAL A 319 17.27 -7.29 -7.87
CA VAL A 319 16.00 -7.80 -8.39
C VAL A 319 14.82 -7.00 -7.85
N PHE A 320 14.82 -6.68 -6.54
CA PHE A 320 13.81 -5.81 -5.92
C PHE A 320 13.74 -4.45 -6.61
N LEU A 321 14.89 -3.78 -6.81
CA LEU A 321 14.95 -2.47 -7.45
C LEU A 321 14.49 -2.52 -8.91
N GLY A 322 14.89 -3.56 -9.65
CA GLY A 322 14.47 -3.77 -11.03
C GLY A 322 12.97 -4.02 -11.17
N PHE A 323 12.40 -4.89 -10.33
CA PHE A 323 10.96 -5.16 -10.34
C PHE A 323 10.16 -3.91 -9.93
N SER A 324 10.60 -3.21 -8.88
CA SER A 324 9.98 -1.95 -8.46
C SER A 324 10.00 -0.90 -9.58
N LEU A 325 11.08 -0.78 -10.34
CA LEU A 325 11.19 0.16 -11.46
C LEU A 325 10.24 -0.21 -12.59
N ILE A 326 10.21 -1.49 -12.99
CA ILE A 326 9.30 -1.97 -14.05
C ILE A 326 7.85 -1.70 -13.66
N VAL A 327 7.45 -2.06 -12.45
CA VAL A 327 6.09 -1.83 -11.95
C VAL A 327 5.77 -0.33 -11.89
N LEU A 328 6.70 0.50 -11.41
CA LEU A 328 6.51 1.95 -11.36
C LEU A 328 6.29 2.54 -12.75
N LEU A 329 7.12 2.17 -13.73
CA LEU A 329 6.99 2.62 -15.12
C LEU A 329 5.66 2.15 -15.74
N ILE A 330 5.33 0.87 -15.61
CA ILE A 330 4.05 0.33 -16.12
C ILE A 330 2.89 1.05 -15.47
N SER A 331 2.94 1.31 -14.16
CA SER A 331 1.87 1.97 -13.44
C SER A 331 1.76 3.47 -13.77
N LEU A 332 2.86 4.15 -14.11
CA LEU A 332 2.83 5.53 -14.60
C LEU A 332 2.22 5.64 -16.00
N PHE A 333 2.60 4.75 -16.92
CA PHE A 333 2.15 4.82 -18.33
C PHE A 333 0.80 4.13 -18.59
N ARG A 334 0.47 3.08 -17.82
CA ARG A 334 -0.80 2.37 -17.97
C ARG A 334 -1.85 3.04 -17.10
N THR A 335 -2.91 3.55 -17.71
CA THR A 335 -4.15 3.83 -16.97
C THR A 335 -4.58 2.51 -16.33
N PRO A 336 -4.76 2.45 -15.00
CA PRO A 336 -5.29 1.24 -14.41
C PRO A 336 -6.71 1.16 -14.95
N ARG A 337 -6.95 0.19 -15.83
CA ARG A 337 -8.26 -0.42 -15.91
C ARG A 337 -8.41 -1.12 -14.56
N PHE A 338 -8.87 -0.37 -13.56
CA PHE A 338 -9.50 -0.99 -12.41
C PHE A 338 -10.57 -1.91 -13.01
N ASP A 339 -10.58 -3.17 -12.58
CA ASP A 339 -11.46 -4.18 -13.15
C ASP A 339 -12.90 -3.74 -12.86
N GLU A 340 -13.51 -3.03 -13.83
CA GLU A 340 -14.86 -2.46 -13.70
C GLU A 340 -15.86 -3.58 -13.44
N GLN A 341 -15.60 -4.79 -13.97
CA GLN A 341 -16.40 -5.98 -13.67
C GLN A 341 -16.31 -6.37 -12.20
N GLN A 342 -15.12 -6.33 -11.60
CA GLN A 342 -14.95 -6.68 -10.18
C GLN A 342 -15.58 -5.64 -9.25
N MET A 343 -15.56 -4.36 -9.62
CA MET A 343 -16.29 -3.32 -8.87
C MET A 343 -17.81 -3.47 -9.01
N ASP A 344 -18.29 -3.83 -10.20
CA ASP A 344 -19.70 -4.12 -10.43
C ASP A 344 -20.13 -5.35 -9.60
N GLU A 345 -19.36 -6.45 -9.60
CA GLU A 345 -19.62 -7.63 -8.76
C GLU A 345 -19.64 -7.29 -7.26
N ASP A 346 -18.62 -6.57 -6.76
CA ASP A 346 -18.56 -6.18 -5.33
C ASP A 346 -19.73 -5.23 -4.95
N ALA A 347 -20.18 -4.39 -5.89
CA ALA A 347 -21.35 -3.53 -5.69
C ALA A 347 -22.66 -4.34 -5.72
N GLU A 348 -22.77 -5.35 -6.57
CA GLU A 348 -23.90 -6.27 -6.65
C GLU A 348 -24.05 -7.08 -5.35
N GLU A 349 -22.96 -7.69 -4.86
CA GLU A 349 -22.94 -8.43 -3.60
C GLU A 349 -23.34 -7.51 -2.41
N ALA A 350 -22.83 -6.28 -2.36
CA ALA A 350 -23.18 -5.32 -1.31
C ALA A 350 -24.66 -4.86 -1.36
N GLU A 351 -25.25 -4.76 -2.56
CA GLU A 351 -26.69 -4.52 -2.71
C GLU A 351 -27.50 -5.73 -2.23
N GLU A 352 -27.10 -6.95 -2.58
CA GLU A 352 -27.76 -8.19 -2.14
C GLU A 352 -27.73 -8.34 -0.62
N GLU A 353 -26.58 -8.11 0.02
CA GLU A 353 -26.49 -8.11 1.48
C GLU A 353 -27.36 -7.02 2.13
N GLY A 354 -27.42 -5.83 1.52
CA GLY A 354 -28.30 -4.75 1.95
C GLY A 354 -29.78 -5.12 1.85
N LEU A 355 -30.17 -5.82 0.78
CA LEU A 355 -31.52 -6.33 0.57
C LEU A 355 -31.86 -7.46 1.54
N LEU A 356 -30.92 -8.38 1.82
CA LEU A 356 -31.08 -9.43 2.83
C LEU A 356 -31.22 -8.85 4.24
N ALA A 357 -30.41 -7.84 4.59
CA ALA A 357 -30.51 -7.14 5.87
C ALA A 357 -31.84 -6.36 6.01
N ALA A 358 -32.28 -5.68 4.95
CA ALA A 358 -33.57 -4.98 4.93
C ALA A 358 -34.75 -5.96 5.01
N SER A 359 -34.66 -7.09 4.30
CA SER A 359 -35.64 -8.18 4.33
C SER A 359 -35.74 -8.81 5.74
N GLY A 360 -34.61 -9.06 6.41
CA GLY A 360 -34.57 -9.57 7.77
C GLY A 360 -35.30 -8.68 8.79
N SER A 361 -35.19 -7.35 8.64
CA SER A 361 -35.94 -6.40 9.49
C SER A 361 -37.45 -6.42 9.25
N ARG A 362 -37.88 -6.55 7.98
CA ARG A 362 -39.30 -6.64 7.61
C ARG A 362 -39.90 -8.00 7.98
N PHE A 363 -39.15 -9.08 7.85
CA PHE A 363 -39.58 -10.41 8.25
C PHE A 363 -39.77 -10.49 9.78
N ASN A 364 -38.86 -9.91 10.56
CA ASN A 364 -39.00 -9.86 12.01
C ASN A 364 -40.18 -8.96 12.46
N ALA A 365 -40.44 -7.86 11.76
CA ALA A 365 -41.61 -7.01 12.00
C ALA A 365 -42.93 -7.72 11.66
N ALA A 366 -43.00 -8.41 10.52
CA ALA A 366 -44.17 -9.21 10.14
C ALA A 366 -44.38 -10.43 11.06
N TRP A 367 -43.30 -11.04 11.55
CA TRP A 367 -43.33 -12.14 12.51
C TRP A 367 -43.81 -11.69 13.90
N GLN A 368 -43.42 -10.49 14.35
CA GLN A 368 -43.91 -9.91 15.61
C GLN A 368 -45.40 -9.56 15.54
N ASP A 369 -45.89 -9.15 14.37
CA ASP A 369 -47.30 -8.83 14.14
C ASP A 369 -48.17 -10.11 14.07
N THR A 370 -47.67 -11.18 13.45
CA THR A 370 -48.36 -12.48 13.39
C THR A 370 -48.31 -13.27 14.70
N THR A 371 -47.29 -13.08 15.54
CA THR A 371 -47.21 -13.73 16.87
C THR A 371 -47.97 -12.97 17.96
N GLY A 372 -48.69 -11.90 17.63
CA GLY A 372 -49.67 -11.28 18.54
C GLY A 372 -49.07 -10.72 19.83
N ARG A 373 -47.79 -10.32 19.84
CA ARG A 373 -47.18 -9.61 20.97
C ARG A 373 -47.43 -8.12 20.86
N THR A 374 -48.69 -7.72 20.78
CA THR A 374 -49.09 -6.35 21.11
C THR A 374 -48.91 -6.18 22.62
N ARG A 375 -47.93 -5.37 23.00
CA ARG A 375 -47.68 -4.95 24.39
C ARG A 375 -48.97 -4.33 24.94
N ASP A 376 -49.70 -5.08 25.74
CA ASP A 376 -50.95 -4.66 26.33
C ASP A 376 -50.69 -3.47 27.26
N GLN A 377 -51.17 -2.31 26.82
CA GLN A 377 -51.09 -1.04 27.53
C GLN A 377 -52.53 -0.57 27.80
N ARG A 378 -53.25 -1.28 28.66
CA ARG A 378 -54.53 -0.87 29.27
C ARG A 378 -54.65 -1.52 30.65
N VAL A 379 -55.19 -0.96 31.72
CA VAL A 379 -55.73 0.35 32.10
C VAL A 379 -55.59 0.33 33.62
N ARG A 380 -54.94 1.34 34.21
CA ARG A 380 -54.86 1.51 35.66
C ARG A 380 -55.96 2.48 36.08
N PHE A 381 -57.13 1.98 36.46
CA PHE A 381 -58.12 2.73 37.24
C PHE A 381 -59.04 1.75 37.99
N ARG A 382 -59.03 1.85 39.35
CA ARG A 382 -60.13 1.62 40.33
C ARG A 382 -60.81 0.22 40.38
N ASP A 383 -61.24 -0.35 41.50
CA ASP A 383 -61.57 0.08 42.87
C ASP A 383 -61.47 -1.15 43.82
N ASP A 384 -61.32 -0.89 45.12
CA ASP A 384 -61.83 -1.58 46.33
C ASP A 384 -61.87 -3.12 46.44
N GLU A 385 -61.05 -3.69 47.34
CA GLU A 385 -61.48 -4.19 48.68
C GLU A 385 -60.26 -4.49 49.58
#